data_AF-Q9N471-F1
#
_entry.id   AF-Q9N471-F1
#
_cell.length_a   1.000
_cell.length_b   1.000
_cell.length_c   1.000
_cell.angle_alpha   90.00
_cell.angle_beta   90.00
_cell.angle_gamma   90.00
#
_symmetry.space_group_name_H-M   'P 1'
#
loop_
_entity.id
_entity.type
_entity.pdbx_description
1 polymer ?
#
loop_
_entity_poly.entity_id
_entity_poly.type
_entity_poly.pdbx_seq_one_letter_code
_entity_poly.pdbx_strand_id
1 'polypeptide(L)'
;MFNSPFLVLFAALLQIGFSSISSGILECSAKLQVFTDHFEQFKQDFSTITDKNRERLSLLYKCQEATDCYMKLEQLHPTSKEIKKLVNFVERNQVPICQILNFNTGEFAICTEKENIDAAYIRNHVLEPGSSECRLSDNEFSKLEKIIDAKCGQSALKNLQLHSNFVRNILCP
;
A
#
# COMPACT_ATOMS: atom_id res chain seq x y z
N MET A 1 -5.10 -14.93 7.15
CA MET A 1 -4.66 -16.11 6.36
C MET A 1 -4.64 -15.71 4.88
N PHE A 2 -3.48 -15.35 4.33
CA PHE A 2 -3.35 -15.13 2.89
C PHE A 2 -3.17 -16.50 2.23
N ASN A 3 -4.25 -17.13 1.75
CA ASN A 3 -4.10 -18.22 0.79
C ASN A 3 -3.33 -17.65 -0.40
N SER A 4 -2.12 -18.14 -0.65
CA SER A 4 -1.16 -17.51 -1.57
C SER A 4 -1.84 -17.13 -2.90
N PRO A 5 -2.13 -15.84 -3.13
CA PRO A 5 -2.77 -15.41 -4.38
C PRO A 5 -1.84 -15.71 -5.57
N PHE A 6 -0.57 -16.03 -5.31
CA PHE A 6 0.48 -16.34 -6.28
C PHE A 6 0.38 -17.73 -6.91
N LEU A 7 -0.12 -18.76 -6.22
CA LEU A 7 -0.40 -20.04 -6.87
C LEU A 7 -1.44 -19.88 -7.99
N VAL A 8 -2.38 -18.95 -7.82
CA VAL A 8 -3.40 -18.62 -8.82
C VAL A 8 -2.77 -17.87 -10.00
N LEU A 9 -1.84 -16.93 -9.75
CA LEU A 9 -1.18 -16.19 -10.83
C LEU A 9 -0.21 -17.07 -11.63
N PHE A 10 0.59 -17.92 -10.99
CA PHE A 10 1.42 -18.91 -11.68
C PHE A 10 0.59 -19.87 -12.54
N ALA A 11 -0.55 -20.34 -12.02
CA ALA A 11 -1.48 -21.17 -12.79
C ALA A 11 -2.08 -20.41 -13.98
N ALA A 12 -2.37 -19.11 -13.84
CA ALA A 12 -2.87 -18.27 -14.92
C ALA A 12 -1.83 -18.02 -16.02
N LEU A 13 -0.54 -17.89 -15.65
CA LEU A 13 0.56 -17.67 -16.59
C LEU A 13 0.86 -18.89 -17.47
N LEU A 14 0.74 -20.10 -16.93
CA LEU A 14 0.97 -21.35 -17.66
C LEU A 14 0.00 -21.57 -18.84
N GLN A 15 -1.11 -20.84 -18.90
CA GLN A 15 -2.12 -20.98 -19.97
C GLN A 15 -1.94 -20.00 -21.14
N ILE A 16 -0.99 -19.06 -21.09
CA ILE A 16 -0.89 -17.99 -22.08
C ILE A 16 0.07 -18.39 -23.22
N GLY A 17 -0.51 -18.65 -24.40
CA GLY A 17 0.19 -19.04 -25.62
C GLY A 17 1.13 -17.97 -26.22
N PHE A 18 2.12 -18.44 -26.97
CA PHE A 18 3.29 -17.74 -27.50
C PHE A 18 3.00 -16.49 -28.36
N SER A 19 3.47 -15.30 -27.93
CA SER A 19 3.61 -14.05 -28.73
C SER A 19 4.40 -13.00 -27.93
N SER A 20 4.65 -11.79 -28.45
CA SER A 20 5.27 -10.67 -27.69
C SER A 20 4.52 -10.31 -26.38
N ILE A 21 3.25 -10.69 -26.29
CA ILE A 21 2.47 -10.61 -25.05
C ILE A 21 3.13 -11.49 -23.96
N SER A 22 3.67 -12.67 -24.32
CA SER A 22 4.32 -13.55 -23.36
C SER A 22 5.60 -12.94 -22.80
N SER A 23 6.42 -12.23 -23.60
CA SER A 23 7.63 -11.59 -23.07
C SER A 23 7.32 -10.48 -22.08
N GLY A 24 6.34 -9.62 -22.38
CA GLY A 24 5.93 -8.56 -21.46
C GLY A 24 5.30 -9.12 -20.18
N ILE A 25 4.46 -10.15 -20.30
CA ILE A 25 3.90 -10.87 -19.15
C ILE A 25 5.00 -11.50 -18.30
N LEU A 26 5.98 -12.16 -18.92
CA LEU A 26 7.11 -12.78 -18.21
C LEU A 26 7.93 -11.75 -17.44
N GLU A 27 8.17 -10.57 -18.03
CA GLU A 27 8.86 -9.46 -17.36
C GLU A 27 8.08 -8.99 -16.12
N CYS A 28 6.78 -8.70 -16.27
CA CYS A 28 5.97 -8.25 -15.13
C CYS A 28 5.80 -9.33 -14.06
N SER A 29 5.77 -10.59 -14.46
CA SER A 29 5.74 -11.73 -13.55
C SER A 29 7.04 -11.85 -12.76
N ALA A 30 8.20 -11.63 -13.40
CA ALA A 30 9.49 -11.61 -12.71
C ALA A 30 9.57 -10.48 -11.67
N LYS A 31 9.11 -9.27 -12.02
CA LYS A 31 9.05 -8.14 -11.07
C LYS A 31 8.13 -8.44 -9.88
N LEU A 32 6.97 -9.04 -10.14
CA LEU A 32 6.05 -9.46 -9.08
C LEU A 32 6.65 -10.56 -8.19
N GLN A 33 7.38 -11.51 -8.76
CA GLN A 33 8.11 -12.52 -7.99
C GLN A 33 9.15 -11.88 -7.07
N VAL A 34 9.96 -10.96 -7.60
CA VAL A 34 10.96 -10.23 -6.80
C VAL A 34 10.30 -9.47 -5.65
N PHE A 35 9.19 -8.77 -5.90
CA PHE A 35 8.42 -8.14 -4.83
C PHE A 35 7.97 -9.16 -3.78
N THR A 36 7.42 -10.28 -4.22
CA THR A 36 6.85 -11.33 -3.35
C THR A 36 7.91 -11.95 -2.45
N ASP A 37 9.08 -12.28 -3.00
CA ASP A 37 10.19 -12.84 -2.24
C ASP A 37 10.66 -11.88 -1.14
N HIS A 38 10.75 -10.58 -1.45
CA HIS A 38 11.09 -9.56 -0.46
C HIS A 38 9.96 -9.34 0.56
N PHE A 39 8.70 -9.40 0.13
CA PHE A 39 7.54 -9.23 1.01
C PHE A 39 7.44 -10.35 2.05
N GLU A 40 7.68 -11.60 1.65
CA GLU A 40 7.69 -12.75 2.56
C GLU A 40 8.85 -12.69 3.56
N GLN A 41 10.03 -12.20 3.14
CA GLN A 41 11.14 -11.91 4.06
C GLN A 41 10.77 -10.82 5.06
N PHE A 42 10.13 -9.75 4.59
CA PHE A 42 9.74 -8.61 5.43
C PHE A 42 8.68 -8.96 6.48
N LYS A 43 7.78 -9.92 6.20
CA LYS A 43 6.78 -10.40 7.18
C LYS A 43 7.40 -10.90 8.48
N GLN A 44 8.63 -11.42 8.44
CA GLN A 44 9.29 -11.98 9.61
C GLN A 44 9.90 -10.93 10.52
N ASP A 45 10.07 -9.68 10.06
CA ASP A 45 10.94 -8.71 10.73
C ASP A 45 10.27 -7.33 10.89
N PHE A 46 9.36 -7.18 11.86
CA PHE A 46 8.65 -5.91 12.16
C PHE A 46 9.20 -5.09 13.36
N SER A 47 10.43 -5.30 13.84
CA SER A 47 11.09 -4.49 14.89
C SER A 47 11.86 -3.22 14.42
N THR A 48 11.50 -2.04 14.93
CA THR A 48 12.16 -0.70 14.87
C THR A 48 12.58 -0.07 13.52
N ILE A 49 12.36 1.25 13.41
CA ILE A 49 12.01 2.01 12.19
C ILE A 49 13.18 2.43 11.31
N THR A 50 14.30 2.85 11.90
CA THR A 50 15.26 3.67 11.15
C THR A 50 15.95 2.87 10.04
N ASP A 51 16.29 1.62 10.33
CA ASP A 51 16.85 0.70 9.34
C ASP A 51 15.74 0.14 8.42
N LYS A 52 14.53 -0.04 8.96
CA LYS A 52 13.39 -0.59 8.21
C LYS A 52 12.75 0.38 7.23
N ASN A 53 12.93 1.69 7.38
CA ASN A 53 12.42 2.63 6.39
C ASN A 53 13.09 2.43 5.02
N ARG A 54 14.40 2.14 4.97
CA ARG A 54 15.07 1.83 3.70
C ARG A 54 14.53 0.55 3.07
N GLU A 55 14.35 -0.49 3.88
CA GLU A 55 13.82 -1.78 3.41
C GLU A 55 12.36 -1.67 2.97
N ARG A 56 11.53 -0.98 3.75
CA ARG A 56 10.12 -0.72 3.41
C ARG A 56 10.01 0.14 2.15
N LEU A 57 10.85 1.16 1.98
CA LEU A 57 10.92 1.95 0.75
C LEU A 57 11.35 1.08 -0.44
N SER A 58 12.36 0.23 -0.28
CA SER A 58 12.77 -0.75 -1.31
C SER A 58 11.62 -1.69 -1.68
N LEU A 59 10.89 -2.18 -0.68
CA LEU A 59 9.72 -3.04 -0.86
C LEU A 59 8.57 -2.30 -1.57
N LEU A 60 8.32 -1.05 -1.20
CA LEU A 60 7.35 -0.18 -1.89
C LEU A 60 7.73 0.02 -3.36
N TYR A 61 8.99 0.36 -3.65
CA TYR A 61 9.45 0.55 -5.03
C TYR A 61 9.26 -0.72 -5.86
N LYS A 62 9.59 -1.89 -5.31
CA LYS A 62 9.33 -3.19 -5.98
C LYS A 62 7.84 -3.44 -6.20
N CYS A 63 7.00 -3.06 -5.24
CA CYS A 63 5.55 -3.17 -5.34
C CYS A 63 4.99 -2.31 -6.47
N GLN A 64 5.43 -1.05 -6.54
CA GLN A 64 5.06 -0.09 -7.59
C GLN A 64 5.59 -0.54 -8.95
N GLU A 65 6.85 -0.95 -9.03
CA GLU A 65 7.46 -1.42 -10.28
C GLU A 65 6.70 -2.61 -10.89
N ALA A 66 6.29 -3.58 -10.06
CA ALA A 66 5.46 -4.69 -10.50
C ALA A 66 4.07 -4.22 -10.96
N THR A 67 3.43 -3.34 -10.18
CA THR A 67 2.10 -2.79 -10.50
C THR A 67 2.11 -2.03 -11.82
N ASP A 68 3.03 -1.08 -11.96
CA ASP A 68 3.19 -0.23 -13.14
C ASP A 68 3.49 -1.05 -14.40
N CYS A 69 4.22 -2.15 -14.26
CA CYS A 69 4.47 -3.07 -15.36
C CYS A 69 3.16 -3.66 -15.91
N TYR A 70 2.27 -4.15 -15.05
CA TYR A 70 0.98 -4.69 -15.49
C TYR A 70 0.04 -3.60 -16.04
N MET A 71 0.03 -2.40 -15.45
CA MET A 71 -0.74 -1.28 -16.00
C MET A 71 -0.24 -0.89 -17.40
N LYS A 72 1.08 -0.92 -17.62
CA LYS A 72 1.68 -0.70 -18.94
C LYS A 72 1.31 -1.81 -19.92
N LEU A 73 1.22 -3.08 -19.49
CA LEU A 73 0.72 -4.16 -20.35
C LEU A 73 -0.71 -3.91 -20.82
N GLU A 74 -1.59 -3.40 -19.95
CA GLU A 74 -2.96 -3.03 -20.35
C GLU A 74 -2.97 -1.92 -21.39
N GLN A 75 -2.13 -0.89 -21.22
CA GLN A 75 -2.00 0.20 -22.19
C GLN A 75 -1.53 -0.30 -23.56
N LEU A 76 -0.61 -1.28 -23.60
CA LEU A 76 -0.07 -1.86 -24.83
C LEU A 76 -1.04 -2.87 -25.48
N HIS A 77 -1.87 -3.53 -24.67
CA HIS A 77 -2.78 -4.59 -25.10
C HIS A 77 -4.20 -4.39 -24.56
N PRO A 78 -4.87 -3.25 -24.85
CA PRO A 78 -6.13 -2.87 -24.21
C PRO A 78 -7.33 -3.76 -24.59
N THR A 79 -7.18 -4.60 -25.63
CA THR A 79 -8.20 -5.54 -26.10
C THR A 79 -7.97 -6.97 -25.62
N SER A 80 -6.82 -7.30 -25.03
CA SER A 80 -6.53 -8.66 -24.55
C SER A 80 -7.32 -8.96 -23.27
N LYS A 81 -8.09 -10.05 -23.30
CA LYS A 81 -8.85 -10.53 -22.14
C LYS A 81 -7.93 -11.08 -21.06
N GLU A 82 -6.83 -11.69 -21.47
CA GLU A 82 -5.81 -12.29 -20.61
C GLU A 82 -5.09 -11.20 -19.80
N ILE A 83 -4.65 -10.13 -20.48
CA ILE A 83 -4.05 -8.97 -19.81
C ILE A 83 -5.04 -8.32 -18.85
N LYS A 84 -6.30 -8.12 -19.25
CA LYS A 84 -7.33 -7.60 -18.34
C LYS A 84 -7.52 -8.48 -17.10
N LYS A 85 -7.47 -9.81 -17.21
CA LYS A 85 -7.57 -10.70 -16.04
C LYS A 85 -6.38 -10.52 -15.10
N LEU A 86 -5.16 -10.39 -15.64
CA LEU A 86 -3.94 -10.15 -14.87
C LEU A 86 -3.98 -8.78 -14.18
N VAL A 87 -4.36 -7.73 -14.89
CA VAL A 87 -4.51 -6.38 -14.34
C VAL A 87 -5.56 -6.36 -13.22
N ASN A 88 -6.76 -6.92 -13.46
CA ASN A 88 -7.79 -7.06 -12.42
C ASN A 88 -7.30 -7.86 -11.20
N PHE A 89 -6.39 -8.82 -11.37
CA PHE A 89 -5.78 -9.52 -10.26
C PHE A 89 -4.83 -8.60 -9.49
N VAL A 90 -3.96 -7.86 -10.19
CA VAL A 90 -3.00 -6.92 -9.61
C VAL A 90 -3.73 -5.80 -8.87
N GLU A 91 -4.75 -5.19 -9.47
CA GLU A 91 -5.57 -4.16 -8.83
C GLU A 91 -6.25 -4.63 -7.55
N ARG A 92 -6.67 -5.90 -7.49
CA ARG A 92 -7.37 -6.44 -6.32
C ARG A 92 -6.43 -6.95 -5.23
N ASN A 93 -5.26 -7.45 -5.58
CA ASN A 93 -4.37 -8.15 -4.63
C ASN A 93 -3.11 -7.35 -4.32
N GLN A 94 -2.48 -6.76 -5.34
CA GLN A 94 -1.18 -6.10 -5.23
C GLN A 94 -1.32 -4.62 -4.89
N VAL A 95 -2.18 -3.88 -5.60
CA VAL A 95 -2.38 -2.43 -5.39
C VAL A 95 -2.72 -2.09 -3.93
N PRO A 96 -3.62 -2.81 -3.22
CA PRO A 96 -3.89 -2.53 -1.81
C PRO A 96 -2.66 -2.72 -0.92
N ILE A 97 -1.82 -3.71 -1.21
CA ILE A 97 -0.56 -3.93 -0.48
C ILE A 97 0.39 -2.75 -0.73
N CYS A 98 0.54 -2.31 -1.98
CA CYS A 98 1.39 -1.15 -2.29
C CYS A 98 0.88 0.13 -1.61
N GLN A 99 -0.44 0.34 -1.54
CA GLN A 99 -1.02 1.49 -0.85
C GLN A 99 -0.74 1.47 0.66
N ILE A 100 -0.84 0.31 1.30
CA ILE A 100 -0.49 0.13 2.72
C ILE A 100 1.00 0.38 2.94
N LEU A 101 1.87 -0.14 2.07
CA LEU A 101 3.31 0.12 2.12
C LEU A 101 3.60 1.61 1.96
N ASN A 102 2.93 2.30 1.03
CA ASN A 102 3.10 3.73 0.79
C ASN A 102 2.67 4.55 2.00
N PHE A 103 1.56 4.17 2.64
CA PHE A 103 1.11 4.80 3.88
C PHE A 103 2.12 4.60 5.01
N ASN A 104 2.59 3.38 5.23
CA ASN A 104 3.51 3.02 6.31
C ASN A 104 4.95 3.51 6.11
N THR A 105 5.30 3.98 4.91
CA THR A 105 6.63 4.56 4.58
C THR A 105 6.57 6.06 4.33
N GLY A 106 5.36 6.63 4.29
CA GLY A 106 5.15 8.04 4.05
C GLY A 106 5.55 8.89 5.24
N GLU A 107 5.74 10.18 4.98
CA GLU A 107 6.12 11.15 6.02
C GLU A 107 5.12 11.25 7.17
N PHE A 108 3.83 10.97 6.91
CA PHE A 108 2.84 10.87 7.97
C PHE A 108 3.21 9.78 8.97
N ALA A 109 3.39 8.53 8.52
CA ALA A 109 3.70 7.40 9.41
C ALA A 109 5.03 7.61 10.16
N ILE A 110 6.07 8.06 9.45
CA ILE A 110 7.38 8.34 10.04
C ILE A 110 7.26 9.40 11.14
N CYS A 111 6.51 10.48 10.87
CA CYS A 111 6.35 11.53 11.86
C CYS A 111 5.48 11.11 13.04
N THR A 112 4.33 10.46 12.80
CA THR A 112 3.44 10.05 13.90
C THR A 112 4.13 9.11 14.86
N GLU A 113 5.02 8.26 14.37
CA GLU A 113 5.79 7.37 15.24
C GLU A 113 6.85 8.15 16.03
N LYS A 114 7.58 9.08 15.38
CA LYS A 114 8.56 9.96 16.05
C LYS A 114 7.92 10.85 17.13
N GLU A 115 6.73 11.39 16.85
CA GLU A 115 5.98 12.29 17.72
C GLU A 115 5.08 11.56 18.73
N ASN A 116 5.07 10.22 18.73
CA ASN A 116 4.19 9.38 19.55
C ASN A 116 2.70 9.72 19.38
N ILE A 117 2.28 10.04 18.15
CA ILE A 117 0.88 10.23 17.75
C ILE A 117 0.28 8.85 17.45
N ASP A 118 0.03 8.08 18.49
CA ASP A 118 -0.60 6.77 18.41
C ASP A 118 -2.14 6.84 18.52
N ALA A 119 -2.80 5.68 18.51
CA ALA A 119 -4.25 5.60 18.65
C ALA A 119 -4.77 6.18 19.98
N ALA A 120 -3.98 6.11 21.07
CA ALA A 120 -4.38 6.71 22.35
C ALA A 120 -4.26 8.24 22.30
N TYR A 121 -3.20 8.76 21.69
CA TYR A 121 -3.04 10.19 21.44
C TYR A 121 -4.20 10.74 20.61
N ILE A 122 -4.55 10.07 19.50
CA ILE A 122 -5.65 10.48 18.63
C ILE A 122 -6.97 10.46 19.42
N ARG A 123 -7.25 9.41 20.20
CA ARG A 123 -8.46 9.35 21.05
C ARG A 123 -8.56 10.53 22.02
N ASN A 124 -7.45 10.95 22.61
CA ASN A 124 -7.44 12.01 23.62
C ASN A 124 -7.49 13.44 23.04
N HIS A 125 -7.01 13.64 21.81
CA HIS A 125 -6.84 14.99 21.24
C HIS A 125 -7.74 15.28 20.04
N VAL A 126 -8.27 14.23 19.40
CA VAL A 126 -9.02 14.36 18.15
C VAL A 126 -10.50 14.06 18.34
N LEU A 127 -10.83 12.96 19.03
CA LEU A 127 -12.22 12.50 19.15
C LEU A 127 -13.10 13.50 19.88
N GLU A 128 -14.33 13.64 19.40
CA GLU A 128 -15.34 14.44 20.08
C GLU A 128 -15.94 13.69 21.28
N PRO A 129 -16.35 14.41 22.35
CA PRO A 129 -17.05 13.79 23.46
C PRO A 129 -18.27 13.01 22.97
N GLY A 130 -18.36 11.73 23.33
CA GLY A 130 -19.45 10.85 22.91
C GLY A 130 -19.23 10.15 21.57
N SER A 131 -18.11 10.37 20.88
CA SER A 131 -17.75 9.61 19.68
C SER A 131 -17.53 8.13 20.05
N SER A 132 -18.42 7.26 19.56
CA SER A 132 -18.32 5.80 19.70
C SER A 132 -17.84 5.13 18.41
N GLU A 133 -17.62 5.91 17.36
CA GLU A 133 -17.20 5.40 16.06
C GLU A 133 -15.68 5.19 16.04
N CYS A 134 -15.24 4.08 15.45
CA CYS A 134 -13.80 3.89 15.20
C CYS A 134 -13.32 4.71 13.99
N ARG A 135 -14.26 5.24 13.20
CA ARG A 135 -13.97 6.08 12.03
C ARG A 135 -14.05 7.56 12.42
N LEU A 136 -13.04 8.34 12.03
CA LEU A 136 -13.01 9.79 12.23
C LEU A 136 -14.04 10.48 11.31
N SER A 137 -14.92 11.26 11.92
CA SER A 137 -15.79 12.22 11.24
C SER A 137 -14.98 13.31 10.53
N ASP A 138 -15.61 14.13 9.70
CA ASP A 138 -14.93 15.23 9.00
C ASP A 138 -14.31 16.24 9.96
N ASN A 139 -15.02 16.59 11.05
CA ASN A 139 -14.50 17.51 12.06
C ASN A 139 -13.29 16.92 12.80
N GLU A 140 -13.37 15.65 13.19
CA GLU A 140 -12.27 14.93 13.84
C GLU A 140 -11.07 14.79 12.89
N PHE A 141 -11.30 14.43 11.62
CA PHE A 141 -10.24 14.35 10.62
C PHE A 141 -9.55 15.71 10.43
N SER A 142 -10.29 16.81 10.34
CA SER A 142 -9.70 18.15 10.24
C SER A 142 -8.97 18.61 11.51
N LYS A 143 -9.34 18.11 12.70
CA LYS A 143 -8.52 18.33 13.92
C LYS A 143 -7.19 17.59 13.81
N LEU A 144 -7.22 16.32 13.34
CA LEU A 144 -6.00 15.56 13.10
C LEU A 144 -5.10 16.25 12.05
N GLU A 145 -5.66 16.76 10.95
CA GLU A 145 -4.91 17.53 9.95
C GLU A 145 -4.14 18.70 10.57
N LYS A 146 -4.77 19.48 11.46
CA LYS A 146 -4.12 20.60 12.15
C LYS A 146 -3.00 20.16 13.08
N ILE A 147 -3.19 19.05 13.80
CA ILE A 147 -2.15 18.46 14.67
C ILE A 147 -0.95 18.04 13.83
N ILE A 148 -1.20 17.34 12.72
CA ILE A 148 -0.15 16.85 11.83
C ILE A 148 0.57 18.00 11.15
N ASP A 149 -0.11 19.03 10.68
CA ASP A 149 0.57 20.21 10.11
C ASP A 149 1.48 20.89 11.15
N ALA A 150 0.99 21.08 12.38
CA ALA A 150 1.74 21.73 13.44
C ALA A 150 2.96 20.92 13.93
N LYS A 151 2.85 19.58 13.98
CA LYS A 151 3.90 18.70 14.51
C LYS A 151 4.83 18.12 13.44
N CYS A 152 4.30 17.87 12.25
CA CYS A 152 4.96 17.11 11.18
C CYS A 152 5.17 17.93 9.90
N GLY A 153 4.51 19.08 9.77
CA GLY A 153 4.60 19.93 8.59
C GLY A 153 3.82 19.43 7.38
N GLN A 154 3.91 20.22 6.31
CA GLN A 154 3.06 20.11 5.13
C GLN A 154 3.23 18.83 4.33
N SER A 155 4.43 18.24 4.30
CA SER A 155 4.67 17.02 3.54
C SER A 155 4.02 15.79 4.20
N ALA A 156 4.04 15.70 5.53
CA ALA A 156 3.28 14.71 6.28
C ALA A 156 1.77 14.92 6.16
N LEU A 157 1.30 16.18 6.18
CA LEU A 157 -0.11 16.52 5.95
C LEU A 157 -0.59 16.03 4.57
N LYS A 158 0.17 16.31 3.51
CA LYS A 158 -0.16 15.83 2.14
C LYS A 158 -0.23 14.32 2.08
N ASN A 159 0.70 13.62 2.76
CA ASN A 159 0.69 12.16 2.81
C ASN A 159 -0.53 11.63 3.58
N LEU A 160 -0.92 12.24 4.70
CA LEU A 160 -2.17 11.94 5.40
C LEU A 160 -3.39 12.11 4.49
N GLN A 161 -3.46 13.20 3.73
CA GLN A 161 -4.59 13.49 2.85
C GLN A 161 -4.71 12.49 1.70
N LEU A 162 -3.57 12.15 1.08
CA LEU A 162 -3.48 11.11 0.06
C LEU A 162 -4.03 9.76 0.57
N HIS A 163 -3.83 9.47 1.85
CA HIS A 163 -4.27 8.25 2.51
C HIS A 163 -5.46 8.45 3.46
N SER A 164 -6.28 9.48 3.23
CA SER A 164 -7.38 9.87 4.12
C SER A 164 -8.35 8.73 4.44
N ASN A 165 -8.64 7.84 3.49
CA ASN A 165 -9.47 6.66 3.73
C ASN A 165 -8.87 5.69 4.77
N PHE A 166 -7.55 5.49 4.77
CA PHE A 166 -6.88 4.66 5.77
C PHE A 166 -6.85 5.37 7.12
N VAL A 167 -6.43 6.65 7.12
CA VAL A 167 -6.30 7.45 8.34
C VAL A 167 -7.64 7.64 9.05
N ARG A 168 -8.73 7.81 8.31
CA ARG A 168 -10.07 7.91 8.91
C ARG A 168 -10.46 6.66 9.67
N ASN A 169 -9.93 5.48 9.34
CA ASN A 169 -10.22 4.24 10.04
C ASN A 169 -9.08 3.81 10.99
N ILE A 170 -8.15 4.71 11.34
CA ILE A 170 -6.94 4.36 12.12
C ILE A 170 -7.25 3.83 13.54
N LEU A 171 -8.45 4.08 14.06
CA LEU A 171 -8.89 3.57 15.36
C LEU A 171 -9.69 2.26 15.25
N CYS A 172 -9.94 1.78 14.04
CA CYS A 172 -10.63 0.51 13.79
C CYS A 172 -9.62 -0.66 13.87
N PRO A 173 -9.99 -1.79 14.51
CA PRO A 173 -9.14 -2.97 14.61
C PRO A 173 -8.90 -3.68 13.28
#